data_AF-A0A3B9ZHU3-F1
#
_entry.id   AF-A0A3B9ZHU3-F1
#
_cell.length_a   1.000
_cell.length_b   1.000
_cell.length_c   1.000
_cell.angle_alpha   90.00
_cell.angle_beta   90.00
_cell.angle_gamma   90.00
#
_symmetry.space_group_name_H-M   'P 1'
#
loop_
_entity.id
_entity.type
_entity.pdbx_description
1 polymer ?
#
loop_
_entity_poly.entity_id
_entity_poly.type
_entity_poly.pdbx_seq_one_letter_code
_entity_poly.pdbx_strand_id
1 'polypeptide(L)'
;MANKRGSILAISTGFILAFTLLGFGAVYFAGTQSQEIEKKVASSKAFWLAEAGIEKTLWEFNINTSTWPDWSIINGTRVFQGNLTTFSGNETIGDYDVNISAYNANFPVIRATGYVPARTGQYFKRTVQVNIRDNLFFKYALFANDTVQINGNLTTDSYDSSNGTYGGNNTGDEGNVGANGDVDVSGASYNVNGTITENAAELLSTVVIPNQLISLPSGGTMSEGSLNAGNYKFTGIDLSGTDTLTITGPANIYLTPNSTDSIDMTSSPNVEIRISNSSTGPIKIYADGDVRITGGGVINEAGIPENFFIYGTGGSGQEIVASGTDSFYGIIYAPNADIKLSGNFTAFGAIIGQNITTDGTVFVHYDEALGQQTGEERYTVLNWQEVD
;
A
#
# COMPACT_ATOMS: atom_id res chain seq x y z
N MET A 1 -90.24 -18.89 34.25
CA MET A 1 -89.55 -17.98 33.32
C MET A 1 -88.18 -17.66 33.92
N ALA A 2 -87.12 -18.27 33.38
CA ALA A 2 -85.78 -18.22 33.98
C ALA A 2 -85.10 -16.85 33.80
N ASN A 3 -84.29 -16.46 34.79
CA ASN A 3 -83.59 -15.17 34.93
C ASN A 3 -82.64 -14.85 33.76
N LYS A 4 -83.16 -14.29 32.66
CA LYS A 4 -82.36 -13.82 31.50
C LYS A 4 -81.58 -12.51 31.76
N ARG A 5 -81.73 -11.87 32.92
CA ARG A 5 -81.04 -10.60 33.25
C ARG A 5 -79.65 -10.79 33.86
N GLY A 6 -79.36 -11.94 34.49
CA GLY A 6 -78.04 -12.23 35.06
C GLY A 6 -76.99 -12.64 34.02
N SER A 7 -77.41 -13.30 32.93
CA SER A 7 -76.50 -13.77 31.87
C SER A 7 -75.93 -12.63 31.01
N ILE A 8 -76.69 -11.53 30.83
CA ILE A 8 -76.22 -10.37 30.06
C ILE A 8 -75.07 -9.66 30.77
N LEU A 9 -75.14 -9.53 32.10
CA LEU A 9 -74.06 -8.93 32.89
C LEU A 9 -72.79 -9.79 32.86
N ALA A 10 -72.93 -11.11 32.94
CA ALA A 10 -71.78 -12.02 32.84
C ALA A 10 -71.12 -11.95 31.45
N ILE A 11 -71.92 -11.91 30.37
CA ILE A 11 -71.42 -11.79 29.01
C ILE A 11 -70.76 -10.43 28.79
N SER A 12 -71.39 -9.31 29.20
CA SER A 12 -70.82 -7.97 29.03
C SER A 12 -69.53 -7.80 29.83
N THR A 13 -69.46 -8.36 31.04
CA THR A 13 -68.25 -8.33 31.87
C THR A 13 -67.15 -9.18 31.24
N GLY A 14 -67.47 -10.37 30.73
CA GLY A 14 -66.52 -11.20 29.98
C GLY A 14 -65.97 -10.50 28.73
N PHE A 15 -66.82 -9.81 27.97
CA PHE A 15 -66.39 -9.01 26.83
C PHE A 15 -65.51 -7.84 27.24
N ILE A 16 -65.88 -7.07 28.26
CA ILE A 16 -65.06 -5.96 28.76
C ILE A 16 -63.68 -6.48 29.19
N LEU A 17 -63.64 -7.60 29.92
CA LEU A 17 -62.39 -8.18 30.42
C LEU A 17 -61.51 -8.72 29.28
N ALA A 18 -62.12 -9.30 28.24
CA ALA A 18 -61.39 -9.71 27.04
C ALA A 18 -60.82 -8.50 26.27
N PHE A 19 -61.61 -7.42 26.10
CA PHE A 19 -61.15 -6.21 25.42
C PHE A 19 -60.08 -5.45 26.22
N THR A 20 -60.14 -5.43 27.55
CA THR A 20 -59.09 -4.80 28.37
C THR A 20 -57.79 -5.60 28.32
N LEU A 21 -57.83 -6.93 28.33
CA LEU A 21 -56.64 -7.77 28.16
C LEU A 21 -56.01 -7.58 26.78
N LEU A 22 -56.81 -7.52 25.72
CA LEU A 22 -56.33 -7.22 24.36
C LEU A 22 -55.73 -5.82 24.27
N GLY A 23 -56.39 -4.82 24.86
CA GLY A 23 -55.91 -3.44 24.91
C GLY A 23 -54.58 -3.32 25.65
N PHE A 24 -54.45 -3.97 26.81
CA PHE A 24 -53.20 -4.02 27.57
C PHE A 24 -52.08 -4.69 26.77
N GLY A 25 -52.37 -5.82 26.11
CA GLY A 25 -51.41 -6.52 25.26
C GLY A 25 -50.91 -5.66 24.10
N ALA A 26 -51.81 -4.92 23.44
CA ALA A 26 -51.44 -4.02 22.33
C ALA A 26 -50.54 -2.87 22.80
N VAL A 27 -50.85 -2.23 23.94
CA VAL A 27 -50.04 -1.15 24.50
C VAL A 27 -48.67 -1.66 24.95
N TYR A 28 -48.63 -2.83 25.60
CA TYR A 28 -47.38 -3.46 26.01
C TYR A 28 -46.48 -3.78 24.81
N PHE A 29 -47.04 -4.41 23.77
CA PHE A 29 -46.31 -4.73 22.55
C PHE A 29 -45.79 -3.47 21.85
N ALA A 30 -46.63 -2.44 21.69
CA ALA A 30 -46.21 -1.16 21.11
C ALA A 30 -45.07 -0.49 21.90
N GLY A 31 -45.13 -0.54 23.25
CA GLY A 31 -44.07 -0.02 24.11
C GLY A 31 -42.75 -0.75 23.91
N THR A 32 -42.77 -2.10 23.90
CA THR A 32 -41.56 -2.90 23.64
C THR A 32 -41.00 -2.65 22.24
N GLN A 33 -41.86 -2.52 21.24
CA GLN A 33 -41.44 -2.25 19.86
C GLN A 33 -40.79 -0.86 19.72
N SER A 34 -41.33 0.16 20.39
CA SER A 34 -40.73 1.50 20.39
C SER A 34 -39.32 1.48 20.98
N GLN A 35 -39.14 0.78 22.11
CA GLN A 35 -37.83 0.66 22.74
C GLN A 35 -36.82 -0.08 21.86
N GLU A 36 -37.24 -1.16 21.18
CA GLU A 36 -36.36 -1.89 20.26
C GLU A 36 -35.98 -1.05 19.03
N ILE A 37 -36.91 -0.23 18.50
CA ILE A 37 -36.62 0.69 17.40
C ILE A 37 -35.61 1.76 17.85
N GLU A 38 -35.82 2.36 19.03
CA GLU A 38 -34.90 3.36 19.59
C GLU A 38 -33.49 2.80 19.76
N LYS A 39 -33.37 1.59 20.33
CA LYS A 39 -32.08 0.89 20.45
C LYS A 39 -31.43 0.65 19.09
N LYS A 40 -32.20 0.20 18.10
CA LYS A 40 -31.68 -0.07 16.75
C LYS A 40 -31.17 1.21 16.08
N VAL A 41 -31.93 2.31 16.18
CA VAL A 41 -31.52 3.61 15.64
C VAL A 41 -30.28 4.14 16.35
N ALA A 42 -30.24 4.10 17.68
CA ALA A 42 -29.08 4.52 18.45
C ALA A 42 -27.84 3.66 18.15
N SER A 43 -28.01 2.35 18.02
CA SER A 43 -26.97 1.40 17.62
C SER A 43 -26.41 1.73 16.23
N SER A 44 -27.26 1.98 15.22
CA SER A 44 -26.78 2.35 13.89
C SER A 44 -26.03 3.69 13.91
N LYS A 45 -26.50 4.68 14.67
CA LYS A 45 -25.79 5.96 14.81
C LYS A 45 -24.42 5.79 15.47
N ALA A 46 -24.34 4.99 16.53
CA ALA A 46 -23.07 4.69 17.21
C ALA A 46 -22.09 3.96 16.27
N PHE A 47 -22.58 3.07 15.41
CA PHE A 47 -21.77 2.42 14.38
C PHE A 47 -21.15 3.44 13.40
N TRP A 48 -21.95 4.33 12.82
CA TRP A 48 -21.44 5.35 11.90
C TRP A 48 -20.47 6.33 12.56
N LEU A 49 -20.64 6.63 13.84
CA LEU A 49 -19.69 7.44 14.61
C LEU A 49 -18.36 6.70 14.82
N ALA A 50 -18.38 5.39 15.04
CA ALA A 50 -17.17 4.59 15.11
C ALA A 50 -16.43 4.60 13.75
N GLU A 51 -17.15 4.41 12.64
CA GLU A 51 -16.59 4.49 11.28
C GLU A 51 -15.95 5.86 11.01
N ALA A 52 -16.60 6.96 11.39
CA ALA A 52 -16.01 8.30 11.25
C ALA A 52 -14.67 8.44 12.00
N GLY A 53 -14.54 7.79 13.16
CA GLY A 53 -13.27 7.71 13.88
C GLY A 53 -12.18 6.93 13.13
N ILE A 54 -12.54 5.80 12.51
CA ILE A 54 -11.63 5.03 11.64
C ILE A 54 -11.14 5.90 10.48
N GLU A 55 -12.06 6.54 9.75
CA GLU A 55 -11.75 7.36 8.57
C GLU A 55 -10.82 8.52 8.91
N LYS A 56 -11.09 9.24 10.01
CA LYS A 56 -10.18 10.28 10.48
C LYS A 56 -8.78 9.72 10.74
N THR A 57 -8.70 8.55 11.36
CA THR A 57 -7.41 7.93 11.69
C THR A 57 -6.62 7.54 10.46
N LEU A 58 -7.27 6.93 9.47
CA LEU A 58 -6.66 6.58 8.19
C LEU A 58 -6.13 7.82 7.46
N TRP A 59 -6.91 8.90 7.49
CA TRP A 59 -6.47 10.18 6.92
C TRP A 59 -5.22 10.74 7.62
N GLU A 60 -5.16 10.72 8.95
CA GLU A 60 -3.97 11.19 9.71
C GLU A 60 -2.72 10.33 9.43
N PHE A 61 -2.89 9.02 9.23
CA PHE A 61 -1.81 8.12 8.83
C PHE A 61 -1.30 8.41 7.41
N ASN A 62 -2.20 8.78 6.49
CA ASN A 62 -1.86 8.98 5.08
C ASN A 62 -1.36 10.41 4.74
N ILE A 63 -1.63 11.42 5.58
CA ILE A 63 -1.24 12.81 5.27
C ILE A 63 0.22 13.16 5.63
N ASN A 64 0.98 12.23 6.22
CA ASN A 64 2.40 12.35 6.54
C ASN A 64 2.80 13.63 7.31
N THR A 65 1.94 14.13 8.21
CA THR A 65 2.35 15.18 9.15
C THR A 65 2.98 14.54 10.38
N SER A 66 4.26 14.84 10.64
CA SER A 66 5.00 14.34 11.81
C SER A 66 4.39 14.76 13.15
N THR A 67 3.43 15.70 13.14
CA THR A 67 2.66 16.13 14.30
C THR A 67 1.18 15.83 14.08
N TRP A 68 0.58 15.14 15.05
CA TRP A 68 -0.86 14.88 15.12
C TRP A 68 -1.43 15.75 16.25
N PRO A 69 -1.77 17.02 15.97
CA PRO A 69 -1.93 18.05 17.00
C PRO A 69 -3.06 17.76 17.99
N ASP A 70 -4.13 17.08 17.55
CA ASP A 70 -5.29 16.78 18.40
C ASP A 70 -5.19 15.41 19.10
N TRP A 71 -4.11 14.66 18.88
CA TRP A 71 -3.94 13.31 19.40
C TRP A 71 -3.00 13.31 20.61
N SER A 72 -3.32 12.50 21.61
CA SER A 72 -2.48 12.32 22.80
C SER A 72 -1.95 10.89 22.87
N ILE A 73 -0.87 10.67 23.62
CA ILE A 73 -0.32 9.33 23.88
C ILE A 73 -0.55 9.00 25.35
N ILE A 74 -1.27 7.92 25.61
CA ILE A 74 -1.55 7.42 26.95
C ILE A 74 -1.06 5.97 27.02
N ASN A 75 -0.08 5.69 27.88
CA ASN A 75 0.48 4.34 28.08
C ASN A 75 0.93 3.65 26.77
N GLY A 76 1.56 4.39 25.85
CA GLY A 76 2.02 3.85 24.56
C GLY A 76 0.92 3.60 23.52
N THR A 77 -0.33 3.94 23.83
CA THR A 77 -1.46 3.94 22.88
C THR A 77 -1.74 5.38 22.48
N ARG A 78 -1.89 5.63 21.17
CA ARG A 78 -2.26 6.96 20.66
C ARG A 78 -3.78 7.08 20.65
N VAL A 79 -4.32 8.15 21.21
CA VAL A 79 -5.76 8.30 21.46
C VAL A 79 -6.30 9.63 20.96
N PHE A 80 -7.54 9.61 20.49
CA PHE A 80 -8.28 10.77 20.05
C PHE A 80 -9.74 10.69 20.52
N GLN A 81 -10.28 11.84 20.89
CA GLN A 81 -11.67 11.98 21.30
C GLN A 81 -12.31 13.06 20.44
N GLY A 82 -13.29 12.66 19.64
CA GLY A 82 -14.05 13.54 18.78
C GLY A 82 -15.52 13.61 19.19
N ASN A 83 -16.18 14.67 18.72
CA ASN A 83 -17.62 14.82 18.74
C ASN A 83 -18.11 15.21 17.35
N LEU A 84 -19.26 14.69 16.94
CA LEU A 84 -19.92 15.08 15.69
C LEU A 84 -21.12 15.96 16.02
N THR A 85 -21.18 17.15 15.43
CA THR A 85 -22.31 18.07 15.59
C THR A 85 -23.20 18.08 14.36
N THR A 86 -24.42 18.60 14.50
CA THR A 86 -25.26 18.97 13.37
C THR A 86 -24.55 19.99 12.48
N PHE A 87 -25.03 20.15 11.24
CA PHE A 87 -24.47 21.11 10.29
C PHE A 87 -24.49 22.56 10.81
N SER A 88 -25.46 22.90 11.68
CA SER A 88 -25.54 24.20 12.35
C SER A 88 -24.60 24.34 13.54
N GLY A 89 -23.89 23.28 13.95
CA GLY A 89 -22.94 23.25 15.07
C GLY A 89 -23.56 23.31 16.47
N ASN A 90 -24.89 23.45 16.56
CA ASN A 90 -25.56 23.75 17.83
C ASN A 90 -25.93 22.51 18.65
N GLU A 91 -25.90 21.32 18.06
CA GLU A 91 -26.30 20.08 18.72
C GLU A 91 -25.29 18.96 18.42
N THR A 92 -24.84 18.26 19.46
CA THR A 92 -24.00 17.06 19.32
C THR A 92 -24.88 15.87 18.93
N ILE A 93 -24.54 15.23 17.81
CA ILE A 93 -25.18 14.01 17.31
C ILE A 93 -24.68 12.79 18.11
N GLY A 94 -23.40 12.80 18.46
CA GLY A 94 -22.74 11.81 19.28
C GLY A 94 -21.24 12.01 19.35
N ASP A 95 -20.59 11.17 20.12
CA ASP A 95 -19.14 11.22 20.35
C ASP A 95 -18.47 9.98 19.74
N TYR A 96 -17.18 10.07 19.45
CA TYR A 96 -16.37 8.91 19.10
C TYR A 96 -14.99 8.97 19.72
N ASP A 97 -14.47 7.80 20.05
CA ASP A 97 -13.12 7.60 20.59
C ASP A 97 -12.31 6.71 19.68
N VAL A 98 -11.05 7.06 19.49
CA VAL A 98 -10.11 6.21 18.78
C VAL A 98 -8.94 5.88 19.70
N ASN A 99 -8.56 4.62 19.73
CA ASN A 99 -7.35 4.12 20.35
C ASN A 99 -6.52 3.36 19.31
N ILE A 100 -5.26 3.72 19.16
CA ILE A 100 -4.32 3.08 18.24
C ILE A 100 -3.22 2.42 19.06
N SER A 101 -3.22 1.09 19.06
CA SER A 101 -2.12 0.31 19.62
C SER A 101 -1.04 0.07 18.55
N ALA A 102 0.22 0.06 18.98
CA ALA A 102 1.38 -0.12 18.10
C ALA A 102 1.42 0.89 16.92
N TYR A 103 1.13 2.16 17.20
CA TYR A 103 0.99 3.21 16.17
C TYR A 103 2.27 3.50 15.35
N ASN A 104 3.43 3.02 15.79
CA ASN A 104 4.72 3.11 15.07
C ASN A 104 5.17 1.75 14.48
N ALA A 105 4.35 0.70 14.55
CA ALA A 105 4.69 -0.62 14.02
C ALA A 105 4.17 -0.78 12.58
N ASN A 106 4.63 -1.83 11.89
CA ASN A 106 4.17 -2.18 10.54
C ASN A 106 2.68 -2.54 10.48
N PHE A 107 2.10 -2.99 11.59
CA PHE A 107 0.69 -3.39 11.70
C PHE A 107 -0.03 -2.68 12.87
N PRO A 108 -0.32 -1.37 12.76
CA PRO A 108 -1.11 -0.67 13.76
C PRO A 108 -2.54 -1.23 13.83
N VAL A 109 -3.09 -1.24 15.03
CA VAL A 109 -4.49 -1.64 15.26
C VAL A 109 -5.27 -0.42 15.74
N ILE A 110 -6.25 -0.02 14.94
CA ILE A 110 -7.17 1.06 15.25
C ILE A 110 -8.42 0.45 15.90
N ARG A 111 -8.81 0.97 17.06
CA ARG A 111 -10.10 0.70 17.69
C ARG A 111 -10.87 1.99 17.84
N ALA A 112 -11.95 2.13 17.08
CA ALA A 112 -12.87 3.26 17.20
C ALA A 112 -14.17 2.85 17.90
N THR A 113 -14.64 3.65 18.84
CA THR A 113 -15.90 3.45 19.56
C THR A 113 -16.77 4.69 19.41
N GLY A 114 -17.95 4.53 18.82
CA GLY A 114 -18.95 5.59 18.73
C GLY A 114 -19.95 5.50 19.89
N TYR A 115 -20.38 6.65 20.40
CA TYR A 115 -21.30 6.79 21.52
C TYR A 115 -22.47 7.69 21.16
N VAL A 116 -23.68 7.25 21.51
CA VAL A 116 -24.92 8.00 21.30
C VAL A 116 -25.73 8.02 22.60
N PRO A 117 -26.24 9.18 23.06
CA PRO A 117 -26.07 10.52 22.46
C PRO A 117 -24.74 11.19 22.82
N ALA A 118 -24.01 10.66 23.80
CA ALA A 118 -22.71 11.16 24.25
C ALA A 118 -21.91 10.05 24.94
N ARG A 119 -20.60 10.26 25.12
CA ARG A 119 -19.67 9.36 25.84
C ARG A 119 -19.93 9.29 27.36
N THR A 120 -20.73 10.21 27.90
CA THR A 120 -21.06 10.29 29.33
C THR A 120 -22.55 10.08 29.57
N GLY A 121 -22.90 9.50 30.73
CA GLY A 121 -24.30 9.21 31.09
C GLY A 121 -24.79 7.85 30.60
N GLN A 122 -26.07 7.74 30.27
CA GLN A 122 -26.63 6.56 29.60
C GLN A 122 -26.40 6.67 28.10
N TYR A 123 -25.74 5.66 27.53
CA TYR A 123 -25.38 5.66 26.12
C TYR A 123 -25.52 4.28 25.49
N PHE A 124 -25.63 4.29 24.17
CA PHE A 124 -25.37 3.14 23.31
C PHE A 124 -24.00 3.32 22.70
N LYS A 125 -23.21 2.24 22.67
CA LYS A 125 -21.90 2.23 22.04
C LYS A 125 -21.79 1.12 21.00
N ARG A 126 -20.95 1.36 20.00
CA ARG A 126 -20.47 0.35 19.03
C ARG A 126 -18.99 0.53 18.83
N THR A 127 -18.28 -0.58 18.73
CA THR A 127 -16.83 -0.58 18.57
C THR A 127 -16.44 -1.32 17.30
N VAL A 128 -15.67 -0.65 16.47
CA VAL A 128 -15.08 -1.17 15.24
C VAL A 128 -13.57 -1.26 15.46
N GLN A 129 -12.99 -2.38 15.06
CA GLN A 129 -11.55 -2.56 15.01
C GLN A 129 -11.11 -2.75 13.55
N VAL A 130 -10.07 -2.02 13.19
CA VAL A 130 -9.42 -2.09 11.89
C VAL A 130 -7.94 -2.33 12.11
N ASN A 131 -7.42 -3.40 11.51
CA ASN A 131 -5.99 -3.60 11.42
C ASN A 131 -5.52 -2.95 10.12
N ILE A 132 -4.60 -2.01 10.23
CA ILE A 132 -4.00 -1.34 9.07
C ILE A 132 -2.57 -1.82 8.90
N ARG A 133 -1.99 -1.55 7.74
CA ARG A 133 -0.60 -1.87 7.44
C ARG A 133 0.08 -0.68 6.78
N ASP A 134 1.31 -0.39 7.22
CA ASP A 134 2.20 0.51 6.48
C ASP A 134 2.67 -0.21 5.19
N ASN A 135 2.23 0.33 4.07
CA ASN A 135 2.46 -0.11 2.71
C ASN A 135 3.55 0.73 2.04
N LEU A 136 4.50 1.25 2.83
CA LEU A 136 5.76 1.77 2.31
C LEU A 136 6.45 0.66 1.50
N PHE A 137 6.19 0.67 0.20
CA PHE A 137 6.76 -0.30 -0.74
C PHE A 137 8.27 -0.22 -0.75
N PHE A 138 8.85 0.97 -0.53
CA PHE A 138 10.27 1.22 -0.60
C PHE A 138 10.73 1.76 0.76
N LYS A 139 11.16 0.87 1.65
CA LYS A 139 11.88 1.19 2.90
C LYS A 139 13.34 0.72 2.87
N TYR A 140 13.62 -0.16 1.92
CA TYR A 140 14.87 -0.87 1.80
C TYR A 140 15.52 -0.51 0.46
N ALA A 141 16.85 -0.38 0.46
CA ALA A 141 17.65 -0.35 -0.76
C ALA A 141 17.45 -1.65 -1.54
N LEU A 142 17.52 -2.77 -0.83
CA LEU A 142 17.32 -4.13 -1.35
C LEU A 142 16.34 -4.89 -0.43
N PHE A 143 15.27 -5.43 -1.00
CA PHE A 143 14.35 -6.30 -0.26
C PHE A 143 13.99 -7.57 -1.02
N ALA A 144 14.15 -8.74 -0.41
CA ALA A 144 13.72 -10.02 -0.99
C ALA A 144 12.52 -10.62 -0.26
N ASN A 145 11.57 -11.18 -1.01
CA ASN A 145 10.45 -11.95 -0.45
C ASN A 145 10.88 -13.31 0.14
N ASP A 146 12.05 -13.81 -0.26
CA ASP A 146 12.61 -15.06 0.23
C ASP A 146 14.05 -14.81 0.68
N THR A 147 15.04 -14.78 -0.22
CA THR A 147 16.45 -14.66 0.17
C THR A 147 17.18 -13.49 -0.50
N VAL A 148 17.99 -12.76 0.27
CA VAL A 148 19.04 -11.88 -0.28
C VAL A 148 20.38 -12.61 -0.14
N GLN A 149 21.03 -12.93 -1.26
CA GLN A 149 22.34 -13.58 -1.30
C GLN A 149 23.42 -12.60 -1.78
N ILE A 150 24.40 -12.34 -0.93
CA ILE A 150 25.53 -11.43 -1.20
C ILE A 150 26.77 -12.28 -1.46
N ASN A 151 27.09 -12.53 -2.73
CA ASN A 151 28.27 -13.30 -3.15
C ASN A 151 29.49 -12.43 -3.44
N GLY A 152 29.28 -11.14 -3.70
CA GLY A 152 30.32 -10.16 -4.03
C GLY A 152 30.55 -9.11 -2.94
N ASN A 153 31.08 -7.96 -3.36
CA ASN A 153 31.12 -6.76 -2.55
C ASN A 153 29.82 -5.98 -2.71
N LEU A 154 29.07 -5.83 -1.61
CA LEU A 154 27.89 -4.96 -1.57
C LEU A 154 28.18 -3.74 -0.71
N THR A 155 27.91 -2.55 -1.23
CA THR A 155 27.82 -1.34 -0.41
C THR A 155 26.44 -0.71 -0.58
N THR A 156 25.77 -0.39 0.51
CA THR A 156 24.48 0.32 0.50
C THR A 156 24.53 1.54 1.40
N ASP A 157 23.85 2.60 0.98
CA ASP A 157 23.60 3.81 1.75
C ASP A 157 22.30 4.47 1.28
N SER A 158 22.03 5.71 1.66
CA SER A 158 20.88 6.46 1.16
C SER A 158 21.24 7.87 0.68
N TYR A 159 20.28 8.49 -0.01
CA TYR A 159 20.24 9.92 -0.30
C TYR A 159 18.79 10.33 -0.55
N ASP A 160 18.54 11.64 -0.60
CA ASP A 160 17.23 12.17 -0.96
C ASP A 160 17.32 12.89 -2.32
N SER A 161 16.67 12.33 -3.35
CA SER A 161 16.69 12.92 -4.70
C SER A 161 15.96 14.27 -4.77
N SER A 162 15.08 14.57 -3.81
CA SER A 162 14.43 15.88 -3.69
C SER A 162 15.40 16.99 -3.23
N ASN A 163 16.49 16.61 -2.54
CA ASN A 163 17.55 17.51 -2.09
C ASN A 163 18.68 17.68 -3.13
N GLY A 164 18.61 16.97 -4.27
CA GLY A 164 19.56 17.06 -5.37
C GLY A 164 20.37 15.78 -5.60
N THR A 165 21.50 15.90 -6.28
CA THR A 165 22.35 14.75 -6.64
C THR A 165 22.99 14.11 -5.41
N TYR A 166 23.19 12.80 -5.46
CA TYR A 166 23.95 12.04 -4.45
C TYR A 166 25.37 12.61 -4.24
N GLY A 167 25.81 12.66 -2.99
CA GLY A 167 27.18 13.02 -2.60
C GLY A 167 27.31 14.30 -1.77
N GLY A 168 28.52 14.55 -1.26
CA GLY A 168 28.79 15.68 -0.38
C GLY A 168 28.04 15.55 0.95
N ASN A 169 27.02 16.39 1.16
CA ASN A 169 26.16 16.33 2.34
C ASN A 169 24.86 15.55 2.10
N ASN A 170 24.57 15.13 0.86
CA ASN A 170 23.39 14.34 0.50
C ASN A 170 23.74 12.85 0.44
N THR A 171 24.19 12.34 1.58
CA THR A 171 24.50 10.91 1.82
C THR A 171 23.98 10.58 3.21
N GLY A 172 23.06 9.63 3.30
CA GLY A 172 22.46 9.15 4.54
C GLY A 172 22.83 7.69 4.84
N ASP A 173 22.26 7.20 5.94
CA ASP A 173 22.48 5.87 6.51
C ASP A 173 21.21 5.00 6.49
N GLU A 174 20.27 5.29 5.59
CA GLU A 174 19.03 4.53 5.39
C GLU A 174 19.13 3.49 4.27
N GLY A 175 20.35 2.99 3.99
CA GLY A 175 20.64 1.96 2.99
C GLY A 175 20.24 0.55 3.44
N ASN A 176 19.03 0.39 3.97
CA ASN A 176 18.56 -0.85 4.61
C ASN A 176 18.50 -2.02 3.61
N VAL A 177 18.90 -3.22 4.05
CA VAL A 177 18.79 -4.49 3.31
C VAL A 177 17.89 -5.44 4.10
N GLY A 178 16.90 -6.06 3.44
CA GLY A 178 15.94 -6.92 4.13
C GLY A 178 15.55 -8.17 3.35
N ALA A 179 15.18 -9.21 4.08
CA ALA A 179 14.56 -10.40 3.53
C ALA A 179 13.44 -10.91 4.44
N ASN A 180 12.40 -11.47 3.84
CA ASN A 180 11.37 -12.23 4.56
C ASN A 180 11.86 -13.61 5.01
N GLY A 181 12.81 -14.20 4.29
CA GLY A 181 13.61 -15.34 4.74
C GLY A 181 14.95 -14.83 5.27
N ASP A 182 16.03 -15.23 4.61
CA ASP A 182 17.40 -15.05 5.09
C ASP A 182 18.18 -14.00 4.27
N VAL A 183 19.17 -13.37 4.92
CA VAL A 183 20.18 -12.54 4.24
C VAL A 183 21.52 -13.25 4.33
N ASP A 184 21.83 -14.06 3.32
CA ASP A 184 23.06 -14.85 3.28
C ASP A 184 24.22 -14.03 2.72
N VAL A 185 25.32 -13.99 3.46
CA VAL A 185 26.53 -13.24 3.10
C VAL A 185 27.68 -14.21 2.92
N SER A 186 28.00 -14.51 1.67
CA SER A 186 29.13 -15.37 1.29
C SER A 186 30.30 -14.59 0.65
N GLY A 187 30.08 -13.31 0.33
CA GLY A 187 31.06 -12.41 -0.27
C GLY A 187 32.19 -11.97 0.65
N ALA A 188 33.29 -11.50 0.04
CA ALA A 188 34.53 -11.18 0.76
C ALA A 188 34.45 -9.90 1.62
N SER A 189 33.54 -8.96 1.31
CA SER A 189 33.34 -7.72 2.06
C SER A 189 31.94 -7.16 1.80
N TYR A 190 31.25 -6.66 2.83
CA TYR A 190 29.98 -5.95 2.66
C TYR A 190 29.95 -4.73 3.60
N ASN A 191 29.35 -3.64 3.15
CA ASN A 191 29.19 -2.41 3.92
C ASN A 191 27.76 -1.88 3.75
N VAL A 192 26.89 -2.24 4.67
CA VAL A 192 25.50 -1.76 4.70
C VAL A 192 25.45 -0.56 5.65
N ASN A 193 25.37 0.64 5.10
CA ASN A 193 25.12 1.86 5.87
C ASN A 193 23.62 1.99 6.10
N GLY A 194 23.14 1.17 7.04
CA GLY A 194 21.73 0.98 7.40
C GLY A 194 21.57 -0.29 8.23
N THR A 195 20.39 -0.89 8.16
CA THR A 195 20.07 -2.13 8.88
C THR A 195 20.00 -3.34 7.94
N ILE A 196 20.43 -4.50 8.44
CA ILE A 196 20.14 -5.80 7.82
C ILE A 196 19.00 -6.44 8.61
N THR A 197 17.90 -6.78 7.93
CA THR A 197 16.74 -7.42 8.55
C THR A 197 16.45 -8.77 7.90
N GLU A 198 16.50 -9.84 8.69
CA GLU A 198 16.04 -11.17 8.30
C GLU A 198 14.66 -11.43 8.90
N ASN A 199 13.91 -12.36 8.32
CA ASN A 199 12.58 -12.73 8.82
C ASN A 199 11.65 -11.51 8.99
N ALA A 200 11.74 -10.54 8.07
CA ALA A 200 11.08 -9.24 8.20
C ALA A 200 9.54 -9.32 8.24
N ALA A 201 8.95 -10.41 7.73
CA ALA A 201 7.52 -10.65 7.64
C ALA A 201 6.75 -9.50 6.95
N GLU A 202 7.38 -8.87 5.98
CA GLU A 202 6.77 -7.87 5.11
C GLU A 202 5.86 -8.56 4.08
N LEU A 203 4.69 -8.00 3.81
CA LEU A 203 3.80 -8.52 2.78
C LEU A 203 4.06 -7.75 1.47
N LEU A 204 4.55 -8.40 0.42
CA LEU A 204 4.70 -7.71 -0.87
C LEU A 204 3.39 -7.77 -1.65
N SER A 205 2.91 -6.62 -2.10
CA SER A 205 1.70 -6.56 -2.93
C SER A 205 1.98 -7.11 -4.31
N THR A 206 1.05 -7.87 -4.85
CA THR A 206 1.15 -8.32 -6.25
C THR A 206 1.02 -7.12 -7.18
N VAL A 207 1.86 -7.07 -8.21
CA VAL A 207 1.75 -6.07 -9.27
C VAL A 207 0.45 -6.29 -10.05
N VAL A 208 -0.41 -5.29 -10.10
CA VAL A 208 -1.64 -5.30 -10.91
C VAL A 208 -1.40 -4.50 -12.18
N ILE A 209 -1.56 -5.14 -13.34
CA ILE A 209 -1.44 -4.48 -14.64
C ILE A 209 -2.70 -3.65 -14.89
N PRO A 210 -2.58 -2.36 -15.26
CA PRO A 210 -3.74 -1.55 -15.61
C PRO A 210 -4.55 -2.16 -16.77
N ASN A 211 -5.87 -2.32 -16.57
CA ASN A 211 -6.79 -2.90 -17.57
C ASN A 211 -6.69 -2.26 -18.96
N GLN A 212 -6.38 -0.96 -19.00
CA GLN A 212 -6.19 -0.22 -20.25
C GLN A 212 -5.06 -0.81 -21.09
N LEU A 213 -3.94 -1.23 -20.48
CA LEU A 213 -2.79 -1.81 -21.19
C LEU A 213 -3.09 -3.21 -21.73
N ILE A 214 -3.86 -4.00 -20.99
CA ILE A 214 -4.23 -5.37 -21.37
C ILE A 214 -5.00 -5.36 -22.69
N SER A 215 -5.91 -4.39 -22.85
CA SER A 215 -6.79 -4.24 -24.02
C SER A 215 -6.14 -3.67 -25.29
N LEU A 216 -4.91 -3.15 -25.20
CA LEU A 216 -4.23 -2.56 -26.34
C LEU A 216 -3.79 -3.62 -27.36
N PRO A 217 -3.81 -3.30 -28.67
CA PRO A 217 -3.13 -4.12 -29.67
C PRO A 217 -1.61 -4.09 -29.42
N SER A 218 -0.95 -5.23 -29.60
CA SER A 218 0.51 -5.30 -29.47
C SER A 218 1.20 -4.71 -30.69
N GLY A 219 2.20 -3.86 -30.47
CA GLY A 219 3.05 -3.27 -31.50
C GLY A 219 4.16 -4.18 -32.01
N GLY A 220 4.23 -5.44 -31.57
CA GLY A 220 5.34 -6.35 -31.89
C GLY A 220 6.58 -6.08 -31.04
N THR A 221 7.75 -6.54 -31.49
CA THR A 221 9.03 -6.34 -30.80
C THR A 221 9.66 -5.04 -31.25
N MET A 222 10.14 -4.24 -30.30
CA MET A 222 10.88 -3.00 -30.55
C MET A 222 12.37 -3.28 -30.59
N SER A 223 13.07 -2.79 -31.60
CA SER A 223 14.53 -2.95 -31.71
C SER A 223 15.34 -1.65 -31.71
N GLU A 224 14.70 -0.49 -31.91
CA GLU A 224 15.30 0.84 -31.74
C GLU A 224 14.19 1.91 -31.81
N GLY A 225 14.54 3.18 -31.56
CA GLY A 225 13.69 4.32 -31.90
C GLY A 225 13.27 5.15 -30.70
N SER A 226 12.13 5.83 -30.80
CA SER A 226 11.61 6.68 -29.73
C SER A 226 10.13 6.45 -29.43
N LEU A 227 9.80 6.51 -28.13
CA LEU A 227 8.45 6.44 -27.60
C LEU A 227 8.13 7.76 -26.89
N ASN A 228 7.02 8.38 -27.28
CA ASN A 228 6.50 9.56 -26.60
C ASN A 228 5.55 9.16 -25.45
N ALA A 229 5.07 10.13 -24.70
CA ALA A 229 4.11 9.89 -23.63
C ALA A 229 2.88 9.13 -24.14
N GLY A 230 2.46 8.10 -23.40
CA GLY A 230 1.35 7.25 -23.82
C GLY A 230 1.35 5.85 -23.21
N ASN A 231 0.33 5.09 -23.58
CA ASN A 231 0.15 3.70 -23.17
C ASN A 231 0.49 2.78 -24.35
N TYR A 232 1.38 1.81 -24.14
CA TYR A 232 1.86 0.91 -25.18
C TYR A 232 1.80 -0.55 -24.72
N LYS A 233 1.64 -1.43 -25.69
CA LYS A 233 1.78 -2.87 -25.51
C LYS A 233 2.71 -3.41 -26.59
N PHE A 234 3.74 -4.17 -26.21
CA PHE A 234 4.71 -4.76 -27.13
C PHE A 234 4.91 -6.24 -26.79
N THR A 235 5.48 -6.99 -27.74
CA THR A 235 5.93 -8.36 -27.51
C THR A 235 7.36 -8.44 -27.01
N GLY A 236 8.02 -7.31 -26.80
CA GLY A 236 9.36 -7.26 -26.21
C GLY A 236 10.16 -6.06 -26.70
N ILE A 237 11.29 -5.84 -26.04
CA ILE A 237 12.32 -4.87 -26.41
C ILE A 237 13.59 -5.67 -26.61
N ASP A 238 14.11 -5.71 -27.83
CA ASP A 238 15.31 -6.47 -28.21
C ASP A 238 16.30 -5.52 -28.86
N LEU A 239 17.28 -5.06 -28.08
CA LEU A 239 18.26 -4.05 -28.49
C LEU A 239 19.63 -4.69 -28.68
N SER A 240 20.28 -4.39 -29.81
CA SER A 240 21.58 -4.98 -30.15
C SER A 240 22.54 -4.01 -30.84
N GLY A 241 23.82 -4.36 -30.93
CA GLY A 241 24.80 -3.55 -31.65
C GLY A 241 25.00 -2.14 -31.09
N THR A 242 24.34 -1.15 -31.68
CA THR A 242 24.34 0.27 -31.27
C THR A 242 22.93 0.85 -31.11
N ASP A 243 21.94 -0.02 -30.93
CA ASP A 243 20.54 0.37 -30.86
C ASP A 243 20.26 1.21 -29.61
N THR A 244 19.49 2.27 -29.79
CA THR A 244 19.07 3.16 -28.70
C THR A 244 17.56 3.29 -28.72
N LEU A 245 16.92 3.02 -27.57
CA LEU A 245 15.50 3.27 -27.36
C LEU A 245 15.32 4.48 -26.45
N THR A 246 14.82 5.59 -26.98
CA THR A 246 14.53 6.81 -26.21
C THR A 246 13.07 6.86 -25.79
N ILE A 247 12.79 6.97 -24.50
CA ILE A 247 11.43 7.06 -23.95
C ILE A 247 11.24 8.42 -23.28
N THR A 248 10.22 9.15 -23.70
CA THR A 248 9.78 10.41 -23.07
C THR A 248 8.46 10.17 -22.36
N GLY A 249 8.48 10.25 -21.02
CA GLY A 249 7.30 10.01 -20.17
C GLY A 249 6.38 11.22 -20.02
N PRO A 250 5.19 11.02 -19.42
CA PRO A 250 4.75 9.80 -18.76
C PRO A 250 4.36 8.69 -19.74
N ALA A 251 4.85 7.46 -19.51
CA ALA A 251 4.54 6.32 -20.37
C ALA A 251 4.29 5.04 -19.57
N ASN A 252 3.29 4.27 -19.97
CA ASN A 252 3.04 2.93 -19.42
C ASN A 252 3.23 1.90 -20.53
N ILE A 253 4.17 0.99 -20.35
CA ILE A 253 4.54 0.00 -21.36
C ILE A 253 4.28 -1.38 -20.78
N TYR A 254 3.46 -2.18 -21.46
CA TYR A 254 3.22 -3.57 -21.09
C TYR A 254 3.89 -4.50 -22.10
N LEU A 255 4.78 -5.35 -21.62
CA LEU A 255 5.54 -6.31 -22.43
C LEU A 255 4.95 -7.70 -22.21
N THR A 256 4.37 -8.26 -23.27
CA THR A 256 3.81 -9.62 -23.30
C THR A 256 4.60 -10.45 -24.31
N PRO A 257 5.74 -11.03 -23.90
CA PRO A 257 6.61 -11.66 -24.85
C PRO A 257 6.00 -12.92 -25.45
N ASN A 258 6.30 -13.14 -26.73
CA ASN A 258 6.00 -14.40 -27.42
C ASN A 258 7.10 -15.44 -27.15
N SER A 259 8.20 -15.02 -26.52
CA SER A 259 9.36 -15.80 -26.07
C SER A 259 9.51 -15.66 -24.54
N THR A 260 10.63 -16.11 -23.98
CA THR A 260 10.95 -15.96 -22.55
C THR A 260 11.22 -14.52 -22.14
N ASP A 261 11.75 -13.69 -23.05
CA ASP A 261 12.33 -12.40 -22.69
C ASP A 261 11.42 -11.23 -23.05
N SER A 262 11.09 -10.40 -22.06
CA SER A 262 10.42 -9.11 -22.25
C SER A 262 11.39 -8.01 -22.67
N ILE A 263 12.59 -7.99 -22.09
CA ILE A 263 13.67 -7.08 -22.46
C ILE A 263 14.93 -7.91 -22.63
N ASP A 264 15.54 -7.83 -23.80
CA ASP A 264 16.87 -8.38 -24.04
C ASP A 264 17.76 -7.27 -24.61
N MET A 265 18.79 -6.89 -23.84
CA MET A 265 19.83 -5.98 -24.29
C MET A 265 21.11 -6.79 -24.40
N THR A 266 21.61 -6.97 -25.62
CA THR A 266 22.87 -7.69 -25.84
C THR A 266 24.06 -6.84 -25.38
N SER A 267 25.09 -7.50 -24.83
CA SER A 267 26.20 -6.91 -24.06
C SER A 267 27.17 -6.05 -24.89
N SER A 268 26.69 -4.96 -25.47
CA SER A 268 27.44 -3.91 -26.14
C SER A 268 27.32 -2.61 -25.35
N PRO A 269 28.41 -1.86 -25.11
CA PRO A 269 28.35 -0.62 -24.34
C PRO A 269 27.53 0.49 -25.01
N ASN A 270 27.18 0.32 -26.30
CA ASN A 270 26.39 1.30 -27.06
C ASN A 270 24.90 0.98 -27.12
N VAL A 271 24.46 -0.10 -26.46
CA VAL A 271 23.04 -0.48 -26.39
C VAL A 271 22.45 0.14 -25.13
N GLU A 272 21.51 1.06 -25.29
CA GLU A 272 20.95 1.84 -24.20
C GLU A 272 19.43 2.04 -24.31
N ILE A 273 18.77 2.02 -23.15
CA ILE A 273 17.43 2.60 -22.97
C ILE A 273 17.62 3.97 -22.34
N ARG A 274 17.24 5.02 -23.06
CA ARG A 274 17.42 6.41 -22.62
C ARG A 274 16.09 7.00 -22.19
N ILE A 275 15.99 7.40 -20.93
CA ILE A 275 14.87 8.19 -20.41
C ILE A 275 15.20 9.66 -20.61
N SER A 276 14.44 10.33 -21.46
CA SER A 276 14.71 11.72 -21.82
C SER A 276 14.52 12.67 -20.62
N ASN A 277 15.40 13.67 -20.51
CA ASN A 277 15.24 14.77 -19.54
C ASN A 277 14.02 15.67 -19.83
N SER A 278 13.36 15.46 -20.98
CA SER A 278 12.07 16.09 -21.29
C SER A 278 10.86 15.36 -20.68
N SER A 279 11.09 14.23 -20.00
CA SER A 279 10.03 13.50 -19.31
C SER A 279 9.41 14.35 -18.20
N THR A 280 8.08 14.45 -18.21
CA THR A 280 7.32 15.23 -17.22
C THR A 280 6.62 14.35 -16.18
N GLY A 281 6.81 13.03 -16.27
CA GLY A 281 6.23 12.06 -15.33
C GLY A 281 6.87 10.68 -15.47
N PRO A 282 6.48 9.74 -14.60
CA PRO A 282 7.14 8.44 -14.51
C PRO A 282 6.87 7.57 -15.73
N ILE A 283 7.85 6.73 -16.03
CA ILE A 283 7.74 5.65 -17.00
C ILE A 283 7.63 4.34 -16.24
N LYS A 284 6.58 3.58 -16.52
CA LYS A 284 6.30 2.30 -15.89
C LYS A 284 6.34 1.20 -16.94
N ILE A 285 7.27 0.25 -16.79
CA ILE A 285 7.36 -0.95 -17.63
C ILE A 285 6.82 -2.13 -16.84
N TYR A 286 5.82 -2.82 -17.36
CA TYR A 286 5.30 -4.07 -16.83
C TYR A 286 5.82 -5.21 -17.70
N ALA A 287 6.72 -6.04 -17.16
CA ALA A 287 7.37 -7.12 -17.88
C ALA A 287 6.82 -8.48 -17.43
N ASP A 288 6.19 -9.21 -18.34
CA ASP A 288 5.60 -10.54 -18.09
C ASP A 288 6.62 -11.69 -18.25
N GLY A 289 7.75 -11.44 -18.90
CA GLY A 289 8.87 -12.37 -19.04
C GLY A 289 10.20 -11.78 -18.57
N ASP A 290 11.31 -12.46 -18.84
CA ASP A 290 12.64 -12.12 -18.32
C ASP A 290 13.10 -10.73 -18.79
N VAL A 291 13.91 -10.09 -17.95
CA VAL A 291 14.45 -8.75 -18.22
C VAL A 291 15.96 -8.81 -18.10
N ARG A 292 16.68 -8.58 -19.21
CA ARG A 292 18.14 -8.50 -19.23
C ARG A 292 18.57 -7.09 -19.63
N ILE A 293 19.03 -6.33 -18.64
CA ILE A 293 19.59 -4.99 -18.82
C ILE A 293 21.11 -5.14 -18.76
N THR A 294 21.73 -5.21 -19.93
CA THR A 294 23.19 -5.32 -20.06
C THR A 294 23.74 -4.25 -21.01
N GLY A 295 25.08 -4.15 -21.12
CA GLY A 295 25.69 -3.17 -22.02
C GLY A 295 25.69 -1.75 -21.44
N GLY A 296 25.23 -0.77 -22.23
CA GLY A 296 25.06 0.63 -21.80
C GLY A 296 23.92 0.86 -20.81
N GLY A 297 23.04 -0.15 -20.64
CA GLY A 297 22.02 -0.16 -19.59
C GLY A 297 20.93 0.91 -19.77
N VAL A 298 20.39 1.39 -18.65
CA VAL A 298 19.33 2.41 -18.65
C VAL A 298 19.91 3.74 -18.21
N ILE A 299 19.87 4.73 -19.10
CA ILE A 299 20.31 6.10 -18.80
C ILE A 299 19.08 6.94 -18.49
N ASN A 300 18.97 7.37 -17.24
CA ASN A 300 17.95 8.34 -16.82
C ASN A 300 18.59 9.73 -16.75
N GLU A 301 18.38 10.54 -17.79
CA GLU A 301 19.05 11.84 -17.93
C GLU A 301 18.68 12.85 -16.83
N ALA A 302 17.54 12.65 -16.16
CA ALA A 302 17.12 13.49 -15.04
C ALA A 302 17.85 13.12 -13.73
N GLY A 303 18.37 11.88 -13.61
CA GLY A 303 18.99 11.38 -12.39
C GLY A 303 18.01 11.20 -11.22
N ILE A 304 16.70 11.14 -11.49
CA ILE A 304 15.64 10.99 -10.49
C ILE A 304 15.07 9.57 -10.59
N PRO A 305 15.28 8.70 -9.59
CA PRO A 305 14.77 7.32 -9.59
C PRO A 305 13.25 7.21 -9.75
N GLU A 306 12.48 8.15 -9.19
CA GLU A 306 11.02 8.20 -9.32
C GLU A 306 10.51 8.31 -10.76
N ASN A 307 11.35 8.68 -11.74
CA ASN A 307 10.92 8.78 -13.12
C ASN A 307 10.89 7.42 -13.85
N PHE A 308 11.40 6.34 -13.26
CA PHE A 308 11.52 5.06 -13.96
C PHE A 308 11.24 3.86 -13.05
N PHE A 309 10.26 3.06 -13.44
CA PHE A 309 9.84 1.84 -12.75
C PHE A 309 9.84 0.64 -13.70
N ILE A 310 10.41 -0.47 -13.23
CA ILE A 310 10.28 -1.79 -13.84
C ILE A 310 9.49 -2.66 -12.87
N TYR A 311 8.34 -3.14 -13.31
CA TYR A 311 7.50 -4.08 -12.59
C TYR A 311 7.63 -5.46 -13.21
N GLY A 312 8.08 -6.44 -12.42
CA GLY A 312 8.05 -7.86 -12.81
C GLY A 312 6.66 -8.44 -12.56
N THR A 313 5.97 -8.81 -13.62
CA THR A 313 4.66 -9.48 -13.58
C THR A 313 4.73 -10.94 -13.98
N GLY A 314 5.90 -11.40 -14.43
CA GLY A 314 6.16 -12.81 -14.68
C GLY A 314 6.01 -13.59 -13.37
N GLY A 315 5.33 -14.72 -13.44
CA GLY A 315 5.11 -15.57 -12.27
C GLY A 315 6.40 -16.22 -11.77
N SER A 316 6.25 -17.34 -11.04
CA SER A 316 7.40 -18.09 -10.53
C SER A 316 8.37 -18.49 -11.66
N GLY A 317 9.63 -18.06 -11.56
CA GLY A 317 10.68 -18.36 -12.52
C GLY A 317 11.03 -17.22 -13.47
N GLN A 318 10.42 -16.04 -13.33
CA GLN A 318 10.91 -14.83 -14.01
C GLN A 318 12.30 -14.45 -13.49
N GLU A 319 13.22 -14.14 -14.40
CA GLU A 319 14.56 -13.64 -14.06
C GLU A 319 14.74 -12.18 -14.51
N ILE A 320 15.28 -11.34 -13.62
CA ILE A 320 15.69 -9.97 -13.92
C ILE A 320 17.19 -9.84 -13.67
N VAL A 321 17.95 -9.67 -14.75
CA VAL A 321 19.40 -9.48 -14.70
C VAL A 321 19.74 -8.04 -15.03
N ALA A 322 20.45 -7.39 -14.11
CA ALA A 322 21.03 -6.06 -14.34
C ALA A 322 22.56 -6.14 -14.23
N SER A 323 23.24 -5.84 -15.33
CA SER A 323 24.70 -5.84 -15.44
C SER A 323 25.15 -4.80 -16.46
N GLY A 324 25.18 -3.54 -16.05
CA GLY A 324 25.66 -2.41 -16.85
C GLY A 324 26.82 -1.71 -16.14
N THR A 325 27.61 -0.94 -16.89
CA THR A 325 28.70 -0.12 -16.32
C THR A 325 28.24 1.24 -15.86
N ASP A 326 27.11 1.71 -16.38
CA ASP A 326 26.55 3.01 -16.05
C ASP A 326 25.60 2.94 -14.84
N SER A 327 25.47 4.07 -14.15
CA SER A 327 24.59 4.21 -12.99
C SER A 327 23.13 4.07 -13.38
N PHE A 328 22.45 3.08 -12.83
CA PHE A 328 21.02 2.88 -12.98
C PHE A 328 20.25 3.78 -12.01
N TYR A 329 19.35 4.64 -12.50
CA TYR A 329 18.43 5.42 -11.65
C TYR A 329 17.00 4.98 -11.93
N GLY A 330 16.42 4.25 -10.98
CA GLY A 330 15.08 3.72 -11.12
C GLY A 330 14.74 2.70 -10.04
N ILE A 331 13.54 2.14 -10.16
CA ILE A 331 12.97 1.21 -9.20
C ILE A 331 12.66 -0.09 -9.90
N ILE A 332 13.05 -1.21 -9.28
CA ILE A 332 12.70 -2.55 -9.75
C ILE A 332 11.80 -3.18 -8.69
N TYR A 333 10.56 -3.48 -9.07
CA TYR A 333 9.57 -4.11 -8.18
C TYR A 333 9.03 -5.39 -8.81
N ALA A 334 9.57 -6.53 -8.40
CA ALA A 334 9.26 -7.83 -8.95
C ALA A 334 9.19 -8.89 -7.83
N PRO A 335 8.15 -8.88 -6.98
CA PRO A 335 8.09 -9.70 -5.76
C PRO A 335 8.07 -11.22 -5.99
N ASN A 336 7.87 -11.66 -7.24
CA ASN A 336 7.85 -13.08 -7.65
C ASN A 336 9.00 -13.46 -8.61
N ALA A 337 9.96 -12.55 -8.85
CA ALA A 337 11.06 -12.76 -9.79
C ALA A 337 12.41 -12.85 -9.07
N ASP A 338 13.32 -13.63 -9.63
CA ASP A 338 14.71 -13.69 -9.18
C ASP A 338 15.50 -12.55 -9.80
N ILE A 339 16.09 -11.69 -8.97
CA ILE A 339 16.87 -10.54 -9.39
C ILE A 339 18.35 -10.84 -9.22
N LYS A 340 19.13 -10.66 -10.29
CA LYS A 340 20.58 -10.79 -10.28
C LYS A 340 21.25 -9.47 -10.63
N LEU A 341 21.98 -8.90 -9.67
CA LEU A 341 22.82 -7.73 -9.85
C LEU A 341 24.26 -8.20 -10.00
N SER A 342 24.91 -7.93 -11.13
CA SER A 342 26.26 -8.44 -11.39
C SER A 342 27.20 -7.45 -12.05
N GLY A 343 28.51 -7.66 -11.86
CA GLY A 343 29.55 -6.84 -12.47
C GLY A 343 29.99 -5.68 -11.58
N ASN A 344 30.18 -4.50 -12.15
CA ASN A 344 30.41 -3.26 -11.41
C ASN A 344 29.16 -2.39 -11.57
N PHE A 345 28.16 -2.62 -10.73
CA PHE A 345 26.83 -2.07 -10.89
C PHE A 345 26.51 -1.06 -9.79
N THR A 346 26.10 0.14 -10.19
CA THR A 346 25.64 1.18 -9.26
C THR A 346 24.18 1.47 -9.54
N ALA A 347 23.33 1.35 -8.52
CA ALA A 347 21.91 1.64 -8.59
C ALA A 347 21.53 2.77 -7.62
N PHE A 348 20.62 3.62 -8.05
CA PHE A 348 19.98 4.68 -7.27
C PHE A 348 18.47 4.43 -7.29
N GLY A 349 17.86 4.27 -6.12
CA GLY A 349 16.44 3.93 -5.97
C GLY A 349 16.22 2.73 -5.06
N ALA A 350 15.30 1.83 -5.40
CA ALA A 350 14.98 0.66 -4.59
C ALA A 350 14.73 -0.58 -5.46
N ILE A 351 15.17 -1.74 -4.96
CA ILE A 351 15.08 -3.02 -5.69
C ILE A 351 14.39 -4.04 -4.79
N ILE A 352 13.31 -4.63 -5.30
CA ILE A 352 12.47 -5.59 -4.59
C ILE A 352 12.24 -6.81 -5.47
N GLY A 353 12.65 -7.98 -4.99
CA GLY A 353 12.61 -9.25 -5.71
C GLY A 353 11.98 -10.38 -4.89
N GLN A 354 11.77 -11.54 -5.51
CA GLN A 354 11.57 -12.79 -4.76
C GLN A 354 12.88 -13.20 -4.10
N ASN A 355 13.92 -13.40 -4.90
CA ASN A 355 15.30 -13.58 -4.46
C ASN A 355 16.16 -12.47 -5.06
N ILE A 356 17.15 -12.00 -4.32
CA ILE A 356 18.13 -11.03 -4.84
C ILE A 356 19.52 -11.64 -4.68
N THR A 357 20.25 -11.78 -5.78
CA THR A 357 21.66 -12.20 -5.77
C THR A 357 22.54 -11.05 -6.23
N THR A 358 23.54 -10.70 -5.42
CA THR A 358 24.59 -9.75 -5.82
C THR A 358 25.92 -10.47 -6.06
N ASP A 359 26.53 -10.20 -7.20
CA ASP A 359 27.80 -10.78 -7.64
C ASP A 359 28.73 -9.68 -8.20
N GLY A 360 30.03 -9.76 -7.93
CA GLY A 360 30.98 -8.69 -8.28
C GLY A 360 31.01 -7.54 -7.28
N THR A 361 30.94 -6.29 -7.73
CA THR A 361 30.95 -5.09 -6.89
C THR A 361 29.68 -4.29 -7.17
N VAL A 362 28.78 -4.25 -6.20
CA VAL A 362 27.46 -3.60 -6.31
C VAL A 362 27.34 -2.46 -5.30
N PHE A 363 26.96 -1.28 -5.77
CA PHE A 363 26.61 -0.12 -4.97
C PHE A 363 25.11 0.16 -5.11
N VAL A 364 24.39 0.28 -4.00
CA VAL A 364 22.96 0.63 -4.02
C VAL A 364 22.73 1.83 -3.11
N HIS A 365 22.32 2.94 -3.71
CA HIS A 365 21.99 4.18 -3.04
C HIS A 365 20.47 4.28 -2.95
N TYR A 366 19.92 4.06 -1.76
CA TYR A 366 18.48 4.15 -1.53
C TYR A 366 17.99 5.59 -1.65
N ASP A 367 16.93 5.82 -2.43
CA ASP A 367 16.32 7.14 -2.55
C ASP A 367 15.20 7.31 -1.50
N GLU A 368 15.47 8.14 -0.49
CA GLU A 368 14.56 8.41 0.62
C GLU A 368 13.28 9.12 0.18
N ALA A 369 13.29 9.80 -0.97
CA ALA A 369 12.10 10.41 -1.55
C ALA A 369 11.01 9.36 -1.85
N LEU A 370 11.42 8.12 -2.16
CA LEU A 370 10.51 6.98 -2.39
C LEU A 370 9.72 6.61 -1.13
N GLY A 371 10.37 6.68 0.02
CA GLY A 371 9.74 6.46 1.32
C GLY A 371 8.82 7.61 1.77
N GLN A 372 8.81 8.73 1.02
CA GLN A 372 8.00 9.91 1.30
C GLN A 372 6.87 10.13 0.29
N GLN A 373 6.65 9.24 -0.69
CA GLN A 373 5.57 9.41 -1.66
C GLN A 373 4.19 9.46 -0.98
N THR A 374 3.55 10.63 -1.11
CA THR A 374 2.28 11.03 -0.47
C THR A 374 1.04 10.77 -1.34
N GLY A 375 1.18 9.98 -2.42
CA GLY A 375 0.16 9.84 -3.47
C GLY A 375 -0.62 8.52 -3.48
N GLU A 376 -0.10 7.45 -2.87
CA GLU A 376 -0.83 6.19 -2.66
C GLU A 376 -1.08 6.01 -1.16
N GLU A 377 -2.15 5.31 -0.78
CA GLU A 377 -2.50 5.05 0.62
C GLU A 377 -1.34 4.32 1.32
N ARG A 378 -0.48 5.10 2.00
CA ARG A 378 0.63 4.58 2.78
C ARG A 378 0.12 3.57 3.79
N TYR A 379 -1.06 3.75 4.35
CA TYR A 379 -1.70 2.76 5.20
C TYR A 379 -2.94 2.18 4.53
N THR A 380 -2.93 0.85 4.32
CA THR A 380 -4.07 0.12 3.78
C THR A 380 -4.76 -0.72 4.85
N VAL A 381 -6.07 -0.95 4.68
CA VAL A 381 -6.89 -1.76 5.60
C VAL A 381 -6.69 -3.25 5.30
N LEU A 382 -6.17 -4.01 6.26
CA LEU A 382 -6.03 -5.46 6.15
C LEU A 382 -7.31 -6.20 6.54
N ASN A 383 -7.93 -5.77 7.63
CA ASN A 383 -9.19 -6.34 8.09
C ASN A 383 -10.04 -5.29 8.79
N TRP A 384 -11.34 -5.56 8.78
CA TRP A 384 -12.35 -4.76 9.45
C TRP A 384 -13.27 -5.72 10.20
N GLN A 385 -13.54 -5.42 11.47
CA GLN A 385 -14.50 -6.18 12.26
C GLN A 385 -15.20 -5.29 13.29
N GLU A 386 -16.48 -5.56 13.51
CA GLU A 386 -17.21 -5.08 14.69
C GLU A 386 -16.89 -6.01 15.86
N VAL A 387 -16.50 -5.44 17.00
CA VAL A 387 -15.99 -6.21 18.15
C VAL A 387 -16.93 -6.22 19.36
N ASP A 388 -18.01 -5.43 19.33
CA ASP A 388 -18.97 -5.25 20.44
C ASP A 388 -20.44 -5.24 19.98
#